data_AF-A0A2Z5ZGF0-F1
#
_entry.id   AF-A0A2Z5ZGF0-F1
#
_cell.length_a   1.000
_cell.length_b   1.000
_cell.length_c   1.000
_cell.angle_alpha   90.00
_cell.angle_beta   90.00
_cell.angle_gamma   90.00
#
_symmetry.space_group_name_H-M   'P 1'
#
loop_
_entity.id
_entity.type
_entity.pdbx_description
1 polymer ?
#
loop_
_entity_poly.entity_id
_entity_poly.type
_entity_poly.pdbx_seq_one_letter_code
_entity_poly.pdbx_strand_id
1 'polypeptide(L)'
;MDLKIFNHDEAVDWLYRFYGTEARDFFLSMRSAAEAANFFKLHATNLYGGWWLNTTLRLAGENALDFVLQEQSDVALFLTPECRVNDCFFGTTQQSGFMQECLLILYENCYKHKHLYPEYKTGSGVFGRALSRRAYRVLEGVESNECIKLYSPEQLNTLVYRSQNPA
;
A
#
# COMPACT_ATOMS: atom_id res chain seq x y z
N MET A 1 18.42 -9.82 7.52
CA MET A 1 17.12 -9.27 7.12
C MET A 1 16.10 -9.85 8.07
N ASP A 2 15.47 -9.02 8.89
CA ASP A 2 14.43 -9.47 9.81
C ASP A 2 13.13 -9.65 9.02
N LEU A 3 12.66 -10.90 8.91
CA LEU A 3 11.46 -11.25 8.17
C LEU A 3 10.34 -11.55 9.16
N LYS A 4 9.29 -10.71 9.18
CA LYS A 4 8.05 -10.99 9.92
C LYS A 4 6.97 -11.45 8.93
N ILE A 5 6.51 -12.68 9.11
CA ILE A 5 5.33 -13.22 8.44
C ILE A 5 4.14 -13.05 9.38
N PHE A 6 2.97 -12.72 8.82
CA PHE A 6 1.70 -12.61 9.52
C PHE A 6 0.72 -13.64 8.95
N ASN A 7 0.15 -14.46 9.82
CA ASN A 7 -1.09 -15.18 9.51
C ASN A 7 -2.32 -14.33 9.90
N HIS A 8 -3.53 -14.85 9.64
CA HIS A 8 -4.77 -14.11 9.91
C HIS A 8 -4.94 -13.74 11.39
N ASP A 9 -4.75 -14.70 12.30
CA ASP A 9 -4.93 -14.47 13.74
C ASP A 9 -3.88 -13.51 14.29
N GLU A 10 -2.62 -13.65 13.86
CA GLU A 10 -1.55 -12.70 14.17
C GLU A 10 -1.87 -11.29 13.66
N ALA A 11 -2.48 -11.16 12.48
CA ALA A 11 -2.88 -9.86 11.94
C ALA A 11 -4.03 -9.24 12.75
N VAL A 12 -5.00 -10.04 13.22
CA VAL A 12 -6.09 -9.60 14.10
C VAL A 12 -5.52 -9.03 15.41
N ASP A 13 -4.66 -9.80 16.08
CA ASP A 13 -4.04 -9.39 17.34
C ASP A 13 -3.13 -8.18 17.16
N TRP A 14 -2.36 -8.14 16.07
CA TRP A 14 -1.50 -7.02 15.75
C TRP A 14 -2.30 -5.74 15.48
N LEU A 15 -3.38 -5.81 14.70
CA LEU A 15 -4.23 -4.65 14.43
C LEU A 15 -4.87 -4.13 15.71
N TYR A 16 -5.38 -5.03 16.56
CA TYR A 16 -5.90 -4.64 17.87
C TYR A 16 -4.84 -3.93 18.72
N ARG A 17 -3.63 -4.49 18.79
CA ARG A 17 -2.55 -3.96 19.63
C ARG A 17 -2.05 -2.58 19.19
N PHE A 18 -1.94 -2.34 17.89
CA PHE A 18 -1.32 -1.11 17.36
C PHE A 18 -2.31 -0.07 16.87
N TYR A 19 -3.54 -0.47 16.50
CA TYR A 19 -4.56 0.40 15.93
C TYR A 19 -5.93 0.31 16.61
N GLY A 20 -6.09 -0.57 17.59
CA GLY A 20 -7.28 -0.64 18.42
C GLY A 20 -8.42 -1.50 17.86
N THR A 21 -9.54 -1.47 18.60
CA THR A 21 -10.72 -2.30 18.35
C THR A 21 -11.32 -2.06 16.98
N GLU A 22 -11.42 -0.80 16.55
CA GLU A 22 -12.03 -0.41 15.28
C GLU A 22 -11.27 -1.02 14.08
N ALA A 23 -9.94 -1.00 14.12
CA ALA A 23 -9.09 -1.57 13.07
C ALA A 23 -9.30 -3.08 12.96
N ARG A 24 -9.31 -3.76 14.11
CA ARG A 24 -9.56 -5.20 14.21
C ARG A 24 -10.93 -5.56 13.65
N ASP A 25 -11.96 -4.85 14.08
CA ASP A 25 -13.35 -5.15 13.71
C ASP A 25 -13.59 -4.88 12.21
N PHE A 26 -12.99 -3.82 11.65
CA PHE A 26 -13.02 -3.62 10.21
C PHE A 26 -12.33 -4.76 9.46
N PHE A 27 -11.13 -5.17 9.89
CA PHE A 27 -10.40 -6.27 9.25
C PHE A 27 -11.20 -7.58 9.27
N LEU A 28 -11.82 -7.93 10.41
CA LEU A 28 -12.68 -9.12 10.53
C LEU A 28 -13.96 -9.02 9.68
N SER A 29 -14.42 -7.81 9.36
CA SER A 29 -15.59 -7.58 8.51
C SER A 29 -15.31 -7.62 7.00
N MET A 30 -14.05 -7.80 6.59
CA MET A 30 -13.66 -7.78 5.17
C MET A 30 -14.27 -8.96 4.42
N ARG A 31 -14.76 -8.74 3.20
CA ARG A 31 -15.52 -9.75 2.44
C ARG A 31 -14.66 -10.86 1.84
N SER A 32 -13.35 -10.66 1.77
CA SER A 32 -12.42 -11.63 1.20
C SER A 32 -11.02 -11.45 1.78
N ALA A 33 -10.20 -12.50 1.66
CA ALA A 33 -8.79 -12.46 2.05
C ALA A 33 -8.01 -11.37 1.32
N ALA A 34 -8.31 -11.09 0.06
CA ALA A 34 -7.68 -10.01 -0.70
C ALA A 34 -8.06 -8.63 -0.14
N GLU A 35 -9.33 -8.44 0.22
CA GLU A 35 -9.79 -7.19 0.84
C GLU A 35 -9.13 -6.98 2.22
N ALA A 36 -9.00 -8.05 3.01
CA ALA A 36 -8.32 -8.05 4.30
C ALA A 36 -6.81 -7.77 4.17
N ALA A 37 -6.13 -8.42 3.23
CA ALA A 37 -4.71 -8.17 2.96
C ALA A 37 -4.45 -6.72 2.54
N ASN A 38 -5.34 -6.14 1.72
CA ASN A 38 -5.30 -4.74 1.34
C ASN A 38 -5.55 -3.78 2.51
N PHE A 39 -6.42 -4.15 3.45
CA PHE A 39 -6.60 -3.39 4.69
C PHE A 39 -5.34 -3.46 5.55
N PHE A 40 -4.82 -4.67 5.80
CA PHE A 40 -3.65 -4.89 6.64
C PHE A 40 -2.37 -4.25 6.09
N LYS A 41 -2.11 -4.36 4.77
CA LYS A 41 -0.88 -3.83 4.17
C LYS A 41 -0.69 -2.35 4.46
N LEU A 42 -1.76 -1.55 4.39
CA LEU A 42 -1.71 -0.12 4.64
C LEU A 42 -1.31 0.20 6.08
N HIS A 43 -1.75 -0.61 7.05
CA HIS A 43 -1.37 -0.47 8.45
C HIS A 43 0.07 -0.91 8.68
N ALA A 44 0.44 -2.08 8.16
CA ALA A 44 1.78 -2.63 8.32
C ALA A 44 2.85 -1.70 7.71
N THR A 45 2.65 -1.22 6.49
CA THR A 45 3.61 -0.31 5.84
C THR A 45 3.57 1.09 6.44
N ASN A 46 2.44 1.57 6.96
CA ASN A 46 2.43 2.83 7.71
C ASN A 46 3.26 2.72 9.00
N LEU A 47 3.18 1.60 9.73
CA LEU A 47 3.91 1.44 10.98
C LEU A 47 5.41 1.17 10.76
N TYR A 48 5.74 0.29 9.82
CA TYR A 48 7.11 -0.20 9.64
C TYR A 48 7.86 0.44 8.47
N GLY A 49 7.16 1.09 7.55
CA GLY A 49 7.74 1.52 6.28
C GLY A 49 8.19 0.32 5.45
N GLY A 50 9.21 0.54 4.61
CA GLY A 50 9.80 -0.47 3.75
C GLY A 50 8.99 -0.71 2.48
N TRP A 51 9.13 -1.92 1.95
CA TRP A 51 8.56 -2.31 0.66
C TRP A 51 7.46 -3.34 0.85
N TRP A 52 6.32 -3.11 0.19
CA TRP A 52 5.28 -4.13 0.04
C TRP A 52 5.47 -4.84 -1.29
N LEU A 53 5.42 -6.17 -1.27
CA LEU A 53 5.38 -7.02 -2.46
C LEU A 53 4.27 -8.05 -2.29
N ASN A 54 3.27 -8.00 -3.17
CA ASN A 54 2.18 -8.98 -3.18
C ASN A 54 2.74 -10.38 -3.40
N THR A 55 2.19 -11.39 -2.72
CA THR A 55 2.63 -12.79 -2.78
C THR A 55 2.54 -13.40 -4.19
N THR A 56 1.77 -12.80 -5.09
CA THR A 56 1.69 -13.19 -6.51
C THR A 56 2.85 -12.65 -7.35
N LEU A 57 3.67 -11.75 -6.80
CA LEU A 57 4.79 -11.10 -7.47
C LEU A 57 6.14 -11.58 -6.93
N ARG A 58 7.18 -11.44 -7.75
CA ARG A 58 8.59 -11.70 -7.40
C ARG A 58 9.45 -10.58 -7.98
N LEU A 59 10.55 -10.25 -7.32
CA LEU A 59 11.56 -9.34 -7.85
C LEU A 59 12.27 -9.97 -9.05
N ALA A 60 12.50 -9.20 -10.10
CA ALA A 60 13.05 -9.67 -11.38
C ALA A 60 14.57 -9.87 -11.40
N GLY A 61 15.20 -10.10 -10.24
CA GLY A 61 16.64 -10.35 -10.10
C GLY A 61 17.39 -9.25 -9.35
N GLU A 62 18.71 -9.27 -9.44
CA GLU A 62 19.62 -8.40 -8.67
C GLU A 62 19.38 -6.91 -8.94
N ASN A 63 19.21 -6.50 -10.19
CA ASN A 63 18.93 -5.09 -10.53
C ASN A 63 17.66 -4.57 -9.85
N ALA A 64 16.63 -5.42 -9.68
CA ALA A 64 15.40 -5.04 -9.00
C ALA A 64 15.61 -4.92 -7.48
N LEU A 65 16.45 -5.78 -6.91
CA LEU A 65 16.86 -5.69 -5.52
C LEU A 65 17.71 -4.43 -5.26
N ASP A 66 18.67 -4.14 -6.12
CA ASP A 66 19.51 -2.94 -6.05
C ASP A 66 18.66 -1.67 -6.10
N PHE A 67 17.67 -1.63 -6.99
CA PHE A 67 16.71 -0.54 -7.05
C PHE A 67 15.97 -0.35 -5.71
N VAL A 68 15.45 -1.44 -5.12
CA VAL A 68 14.74 -1.42 -3.83
C VAL A 68 15.63 -0.91 -2.69
N LEU A 69 16.93 -1.26 -2.71
CA LEU A 69 17.90 -0.86 -1.70
C LEU A 69 18.42 0.58 -1.88
N GLN A 70 18.44 1.08 -3.11
CA GLN A 70 19.00 2.39 -3.44
C GLN A 70 17.95 3.50 -3.52
N GLU A 71 16.67 3.18 -3.63
CA GLU A 71 15.59 4.17 -3.62
C GLU A 71 15.65 5.07 -2.38
N GLN A 72 15.58 6.39 -2.59
CA GLN A 72 15.69 7.41 -1.53
C GLN A 72 14.41 8.25 -1.38
N SER A 73 13.40 8.07 -2.22
CA SER A 73 12.11 8.76 -2.05
C SER A 73 11.41 8.31 -0.78
N ASP A 74 10.67 9.21 -0.13
CA ASP A 74 9.83 8.86 1.01
C ASP A 74 8.72 7.87 0.62
N VAL A 75 8.23 7.98 -0.61
CA VAL A 75 7.20 7.08 -1.16
C VAL A 75 7.53 6.79 -2.63
N ALA A 76 7.68 5.51 -2.96
CA ALA A 76 7.88 5.02 -4.32
C ALA A 76 6.62 4.28 -4.79
N LEU A 77 5.91 4.86 -5.75
CA LEU A 77 4.70 4.28 -6.33
C LEU A 77 4.93 3.96 -7.81
N PHE A 78 4.19 2.99 -8.31
CA PHE A 78 4.27 2.55 -9.70
C PHE A 78 2.91 2.70 -10.37
N LEU A 79 2.90 3.07 -11.65
CA LEU A 79 1.68 3.11 -12.44
C LEU A 79 1.44 1.79 -13.18
N THR A 80 0.18 1.42 -13.36
CA THR A 80 -0.24 0.41 -14.33
C THR A 80 -0.38 1.05 -15.72
N PRO A 81 -0.44 0.26 -16.81
CA PRO A 81 -0.68 0.79 -18.16
C PRO A 81 -1.93 1.67 -18.29
N GLU A 82 -2.93 1.45 -17.44
CA GLU A 82 -4.17 2.24 -17.37
C GLU A 82 -4.02 3.51 -16.50
N CYS A 83 -2.79 3.93 -16.19
CA CYS A 83 -2.48 5.09 -15.36
C CYS A 83 -3.08 5.02 -13.93
N ARG A 84 -3.24 3.81 -13.38
CA ARG A 84 -3.67 3.60 -11.99
C ARG A 84 -2.46 3.36 -11.10
N VAL A 85 -2.53 3.75 -9.84
CA VAL A 85 -1.46 3.41 -8.88
C VAL A 85 -1.51 1.91 -8.60
N ASN A 86 -0.38 1.23 -8.80
CA ASN A 86 -0.18 -0.16 -8.44
C ASN A 86 -0.09 -0.28 -6.91
N ASP A 87 -0.97 -1.09 -6.32
CA ASP A 87 -1.02 -1.33 -4.88
C ASP A 87 -0.44 -2.70 -4.49
N CYS A 88 0.16 -3.39 -5.45
CA CYS A 88 0.78 -4.71 -5.29
C CYS A 88 2.29 -4.64 -5.10
N PHE A 89 2.94 -3.54 -5.52
CA PHE A 89 4.36 -3.27 -5.27
C PHE A 89 4.57 -1.76 -5.07
N PHE A 90 5.03 -1.38 -3.88
CA PHE A 90 5.33 0.02 -3.54
C PHE A 90 6.28 0.11 -2.34
N GLY A 91 6.96 1.25 -2.20
CA GLY A 91 7.85 1.56 -1.08
C GLY A 91 7.36 2.79 -0.32
N THR A 92 7.56 2.82 1.00
CA THR A 92 7.23 3.98 1.84
C THR A 92 8.08 4.06 3.11
N THR A 93 8.36 5.26 3.60
CA THR A 93 8.93 5.48 4.93
C THR A 93 7.87 5.35 6.02
N GLN A 94 8.32 5.14 7.26
CA GLN A 94 7.42 5.02 8.42
C GLN A 94 6.59 6.29 8.60
N GLN A 95 5.29 6.12 8.81
CA GLN A 95 4.33 7.19 9.09
C GLN A 95 4.34 8.33 8.06
N SER A 96 4.69 8.01 6.82
CA SER A 96 4.62 8.89 5.67
C SER A 96 3.27 9.63 5.61
N GLY A 97 3.29 10.91 5.22
CA GLY A 97 2.09 11.73 5.07
C GLY A 97 1.13 11.14 4.04
N PHE A 98 1.67 10.54 2.97
CA PHE A 98 0.90 9.78 1.99
C PHE A 98 0.20 8.56 2.61
N MET A 99 0.89 7.77 3.43
CA MET A 99 0.31 6.60 4.08
C MET A 99 -0.77 6.97 5.10
N GLN A 100 -0.61 8.08 5.82
CA GLN A 100 -1.64 8.62 6.70
C GLN A 100 -2.91 9.02 5.93
N GLU A 101 -2.77 9.67 4.78
CA GLU A 101 -3.90 10.00 3.90
C GLU A 101 -4.58 8.72 3.35
N CYS A 102 -3.79 7.70 2.97
CA CYS A 102 -4.31 6.39 2.58
C CYS A 102 -5.15 5.75 3.71
N LEU A 103 -4.67 5.78 4.95
CA LEU A 103 -5.43 5.27 6.10
C LEU A 103 -6.72 6.07 6.31
N LEU A 104 -6.69 7.40 6.26
CA LEU A 104 -7.89 8.22 6.38
C LEU A 104 -8.96 7.84 5.34
N ILE A 105 -8.56 7.69 4.08
CA ILE A 105 -9.44 7.27 2.99
C ILE A 105 -9.97 5.85 3.22
N LEU A 106 -9.10 4.93 3.63
CA LEU A 106 -9.45 3.53 3.93
C LEU A 106 -10.55 3.47 4.99
N TYR A 107 -10.36 4.14 6.12
CA TYR A 107 -11.35 4.18 7.21
C TYR A 107 -12.66 4.84 6.76
N GLU A 108 -12.59 5.96 6.03
CA GLU A 108 -13.77 6.63 5.47
C GLU A 108 -14.57 5.68 4.57
N ASN A 109 -13.90 4.93 3.69
CA ASN A 109 -14.54 3.95 2.82
C ASN A 109 -15.19 2.81 3.61
N CYS A 110 -14.47 2.26 4.60
CA CYS A 110 -14.95 1.16 5.41
C CYS A 110 -16.16 1.56 6.25
N TYR A 111 -16.17 2.79 6.76
CA TYR A 111 -17.27 3.31 7.57
C TYR A 111 -18.50 3.66 6.72
N LYS A 112 -18.33 4.48 5.68
CA LYS A 112 -19.45 5.02 4.89
C LYS A 112 -19.93 4.10 3.78
N HIS A 113 -19.06 3.26 3.23
CA HIS A 113 -19.31 2.53 1.99
C HIS A 113 -18.95 1.04 2.13
N LYS A 114 -19.62 0.35 3.06
CA LYS A 114 -19.38 -1.07 3.38
C LYS A 114 -19.35 -1.98 2.14
N HIS A 115 -20.20 -1.70 1.15
CA HIS A 115 -20.35 -2.50 -0.07
C HIS A 115 -19.56 -2.00 -1.28
N LEU A 116 -18.76 -0.93 -1.13
CA LEU A 116 -17.93 -0.39 -2.20
C LEU A 116 -17.06 -1.48 -2.81
N TYR A 117 -16.87 -1.47 -4.12
CA TYR A 117 -16.05 -2.46 -4.83
C TYR A 117 -14.63 -2.52 -4.22
N PRO A 118 -14.06 -3.72 -3.95
CA PRO A 118 -12.82 -3.87 -3.16
C PRO A 118 -11.66 -2.99 -3.64
N GLU A 119 -11.51 -2.85 -4.96
CA GLU A 119 -10.45 -2.03 -5.54
C GLU A 119 -10.53 -0.56 -5.11
N TYR A 120 -11.74 -0.01 -4.97
CA TYR A 120 -11.94 1.35 -4.50
C TYR A 120 -11.99 1.45 -2.98
N LYS A 121 -12.42 0.39 -2.29
CA LYS A 121 -12.57 0.35 -0.83
C LYS A 121 -11.24 0.23 -0.11
N THR A 122 -10.44 -0.79 -0.46
CA THR A 122 -9.17 -1.11 0.21
C THR A 122 -7.98 -1.23 -0.75
N GLY A 123 -8.21 -1.38 -2.05
CA GLY A 123 -7.16 -1.54 -3.06
C GLY A 123 -6.63 -0.23 -3.65
N SER A 124 -6.23 -0.29 -4.93
CA SER A 124 -5.60 0.81 -5.69
C SER A 124 -6.33 2.15 -5.64
N GLY A 125 -7.66 2.16 -5.50
CA GLY A 125 -8.45 3.39 -5.42
C GLY A 125 -8.22 4.20 -4.15
N VAL A 126 -7.67 3.60 -3.09
CA VAL A 126 -7.21 4.32 -1.89
C VAL A 126 -5.97 5.15 -2.24
N PHE A 127 -4.97 4.50 -2.85
CA PHE A 127 -3.71 5.13 -3.28
C PHE A 127 -3.95 6.24 -4.30
N GLY A 128 -4.79 5.98 -5.31
CA GLY A 128 -5.14 6.96 -6.33
C GLY A 128 -5.77 8.22 -5.73
N ARG A 129 -6.71 8.07 -4.79
CA ARG A 129 -7.33 9.22 -4.11
C ARG A 129 -6.36 9.97 -3.21
N ALA A 130 -5.50 9.26 -2.49
CA ALA A 130 -4.45 9.89 -1.67
C ALA A 130 -3.51 10.73 -2.53
N LEU A 131 -3.07 10.18 -3.66
CA LEU A 131 -2.19 10.86 -4.62
C LEU A 131 -2.87 12.10 -5.22
N SER A 132 -4.13 11.99 -5.66
CA SER A 132 -4.87 13.13 -6.21
C SER A 132 -5.07 14.24 -5.18
N ARG A 133 -5.42 13.90 -3.92
CA ARG A 133 -5.54 14.91 -2.85
C ARG A 133 -4.21 15.58 -2.55
N ARG A 134 -3.11 14.82 -2.55
CA ARG A 134 -1.77 15.36 -2.31
C ARG A 134 -1.33 16.29 -3.44
N ALA A 135 -1.49 15.86 -4.69
CA ALA A 135 -1.20 16.67 -5.87
C ALA A 135 -2.00 17.97 -5.86
N TYR A 136 -3.31 17.90 -5.56
CA TYR A 136 -4.16 19.08 -5.45
C TYR A 136 -3.66 20.06 -4.39
N ARG A 137 -3.33 19.58 -3.17
CA ARG A 137 -2.78 20.42 -2.10
C ARG A 137 -1.48 21.14 -2.52
N VAL A 138 -0.59 20.45 -3.24
CA VAL A 138 0.65 21.05 -3.76
C VAL A 138 0.34 22.14 -4.78
N LEU A 139 -0.64 21.94 -5.68
CA LEU A 139 -1.09 22.97 -6.63
C LEU A 139 -1.68 24.19 -5.93
N GLU A 140 -2.32 24.01 -4.77
CA GLU A 140 -2.84 25.08 -3.91
C GLU A 140 -1.75 25.73 -3.03
N GLY A 141 -0.47 25.35 -3.19
CA GLY A 141 0.65 25.93 -2.43
C GLY A 141 0.80 25.39 -1.01
N VAL A 142 0.14 24.29 -0.66
CA VAL A 142 0.37 23.60 0.62
C VAL A 142 1.67 22.81 0.52
N GLU A 143 2.69 23.25 1.26
CA GLU A 143 4.00 22.61 1.25
C GLU A 143 3.96 21.17 1.74
N SER A 144 4.84 20.35 1.17
CA SER A 144 5.07 18.96 1.51
C SER A 144 6.57 18.72 1.59
N ASN A 145 7.05 18.29 2.75
CA ASN A 145 8.44 17.85 2.90
C ASN A 145 8.65 16.41 2.43
N GLU A 146 7.57 15.72 2.02
CA GLU A 146 7.61 14.34 1.55
C GLU A 146 7.85 14.28 0.03
N CYS A 147 8.85 13.52 -0.37
CA CYS A 147 9.17 13.21 -1.76
C CYS A 147 8.42 11.94 -2.20
N ILE A 148 7.36 12.11 -2.98
CA ILE A 148 6.63 11.02 -3.63
C ILE A 148 7.12 10.87 -5.07
N LYS A 149 7.68 9.71 -5.41
CA LYS A 149 8.14 9.38 -6.75
C LYS A 149 7.17 8.42 -7.44
N LEU A 150 6.79 8.77 -8.66
CA LEU A 150 5.93 7.96 -9.53
C LEU A 150 6.77 7.34 -10.64
N TYR A 151 6.73 6.02 -10.72
CA TYR A 151 7.41 5.23 -11.75
C TYR A 151 6.45 4.74 -12.82
N SER A 152 6.95 4.64 -14.05
CA SER A 152 6.14 4.23 -15.19
C SER A 152 5.83 2.72 -15.18
N PRO A 153 4.84 2.26 -15.96
CA PRO A 153 4.54 0.84 -16.10
C PRO A 153 5.72 0.03 -16.66
N GLU A 154 6.52 0.63 -17.54
CA GLU A 154 7.73 -0.01 -18.09
C GLU A 154 8.75 -0.28 -16.99
N GLN A 155 8.98 0.71 -16.10
CA GLN A 155 9.86 0.52 -14.95
C GLN A 155 9.33 -0.56 -14.01
N LEU A 156 8.03 -0.63 -13.77
CA LEU A 156 7.45 -1.69 -12.94
C LEU A 156 7.75 -3.08 -13.52
N ASN A 157 7.60 -3.24 -14.84
CA ASN A 157 7.82 -4.51 -15.54
C ASN A 157 9.28 -4.97 -15.54
N THR A 158 10.25 -4.08 -15.33
CA THR A 158 11.66 -4.46 -15.16
C THR A 158 11.98 -4.87 -13.72
N LEU A 159 11.12 -4.51 -12.75
CA LEU A 159 11.36 -4.75 -11.33
C LEU A 159 10.66 -5.98 -10.79
N VAL A 160 9.44 -6.27 -11.26
CA VAL A 160 8.64 -7.39 -10.75
C VAL A 160 7.99 -8.19 -11.87
N TYR A 161 7.80 -9.48 -11.61
CA TYR A 161 7.04 -10.38 -12.48
C TYR A 161 6.05 -11.23 -11.68
N ARG A 162 5.01 -11.75 -12.36
CA ARG A 162 4.04 -12.67 -11.73
C ARG A 162 4.62 -14.08 -11.66
N SER A 163 4.56 -14.70 -10.48
CA SER A 163 4.92 -16.11 -10.33
C SER A 163 3.90 -16.99 -11.06
N GLN A 164 4.35 -17.91 -11.92
CA GLN A 164 3.47 -18.87 -12.59
C GLN A 164 2.97 -19.98 -11.66
N ASN A 165 3.60 -20.14 -10.48
CA ASN A 165 3.15 -21.02 -9.40
C ASN A 165 2.87 -20.16 -8.15
N PRO A 166 1.60 -19.88 -7.81
CA PRO A 166 1.26 -19.32 -6.51
C PRO A 166 1.59 -20.36 -5.42
N ALA A 167 2.28 -19.91 -4.36
CA ALA A 167 2.58 -20.73 -3.20
C ALA A 167 1.33 -20.95 -2.34
#